data_AF-X0XP96-F1
#
_entry.id   AF-X0XP96-F1
#
_cell.length_a   1.000
_cell.length_b   1.000
_cell.length_c   1.000
_cell.angle_alpha   90.00
_cell.angle_beta   90.00
_cell.angle_gamma   90.00
#
_symmetry.space_group_name_H-M   'P 1'
#
loop_
_entity.id
_entity.type
_entity.pdbx_description
1 polymer ?
#
loop_
_entity_poly.entity_id
_entity_poly.type
_entity_poly.pdbx_seq_one_letter_code
_entity_poly.pdbx_strand_id
1 'polypeptide(L)'
;TPSVFPPFPADAPRNRLGLARWLTDPEHPLTARVAVNRFWQLIFGEGLVRTPEDFGTQGQPPTHPKLLDYLAATFVQSGWDIKRLVREMVTSATYRQSGMVDPQLVQIDPENRLLGRSERRQLPAEMLRDAALKVGGLLIERRGGPPVKPYEVAVSFKPVKRDEGEGLYRRSVYTYWKRTGPAPAMMALDASKRDVCRVRRPRTQSPLQALVLLNDPQFVEAGRKLSERLLADGGSDQVV
;
A
#
# COMPACT_ATOMS: atom_id res chain seq x y z
N THR A 1 -10.77 16.72 -27.93
CA THR A 1 -10.89 15.86 -26.74
C THR A 1 -12.15 15.04 -26.88
N PRO A 2 -12.19 13.76 -26.45
CA PRO A 2 -13.45 13.03 -26.32
C PRO A 2 -14.51 13.88 -25.61
N SER A 3 -15.76 13.83 -26.06
CA SER A 3 -16.85 14.69 -25.55
C SER A 3 -17.16 14.49 -24.06
N VAL A 4 -16.71 13.37 -23.49
CA VAL A 4 -16.82 13.07 -22.06
C VAL A 4 -15.91 13.93 -21.19
N PHE A 5 -14.85 14.54 -21.74
CA PHE A 5 -13.93 15.38 -20.98
C PHE A 5 -14.26 16.88 -21.15
N PRO A 6 -14.14 17.67 -20.07
CA PRO A 6 -14.29 19.12 -20.19
C PRO A 6 -13.22 19.68 -21.13
N PRO A 7 -13.48 20.80 -21.82
CA PRO A 7 -12.47 21.48 -22.63
C PRO A 7 -11.30 21.94 -21.74
N PHE A 8 -10.12 22.08 -22.34
CA PHE A 8 -9.00 22.67 -21.62
C PHE A 8 -9.30 24.15 -21.34
N PRO A 9 -9.12 24.67 -20.11
CA PRO A 9 -9.50 26.04 -19.78
C PRO A 9 -8.69 27.04 -20.62
N ALA A 10 -9.36 28.05 -21.15
CA ALA A 10 -8.74 29.02 -22.07
C ALA A 10 -7.67 29.89 -21.39
N ASP A 11 -7.83 30.14 -20.09
CA ASP A 11 -6.95 30.91 -19.22
C ASP A 11 -5.84 30.05 -18.56
N ALA A 12 -5.89 28.72 -18.71
CA ALA A 12 -4.90 27.84 -18.14
C ALA A 12 -3.59 27.87 -18.97
N PRO A 13 -2.42 27.95 -18.31
CA PRO A 13 -1.15 27.91 -19.02
C PRO A 13 -0.94 26.55 -19.69
N ARG A 14 -0.35 26.53 -20.89
CA ARG A 14 -0.01 25.29 -21.63
C ARG A 14 1.25 24.63 -21.06
N ASN A 15 1.23 24.32 -19.78
CA ASN A 15 2.31 23.66 -19.05
C ASN A 15 1.72 22.69 -18.01
N ARG A 16 2.58 22.14 -17.14
CA ARG A 16 2.18 21.18 -16.10
C ARG A 16 1.11 21.73 -15.14
N LEU A 17 1.10 23.04 -14.88
CA LEU A 17 0.12 23.66 -14.01
C LEU A 17 -1.27 23.67 -14.64
N GLY A 18 -1.39 24.04 -15.92
CA GLY A 18 -2.69 24.01 -16.60
C GLY A 18 -3.23 22.59 -16.76
N LEU A 19 -2.35 21.61 -17.04
CA LEU A 19 -2.73 20.19 -17.05
C LEU A 19 -3.24 19.73 -15.68
N ALA A 20 -2.56 20.11 -14.59
CA ALA A 20 -2.99 19.77 -13.25
C ALA A 20 -4.38 20.36 -12.94
N ARG A 21 -4.59 21.65 -13.25
CA ARG A 21 -5.89 22.33 -13.09
C ARG A 21 -7.00 21.61 -13.83
N TRP A 22 -6.79 21.27 -15.11
CA TRP A 22 -7.75 20.55 -15.93
C TRP A 22 -8.04 19.13 -15.42
N LEU A 23 -7.01 18.39 -14.97
CA LEU A 23 -7.19 17.05 -14.41
C LEU A 23 -7.97 17.07 -13.10
N THR A 24 -7.75 18.08 -12.25
CA THR A 24 -8.41 18.21 -10.95
C THR A 24 -9.70 19.03 -11.01
N ASP A 25 -10.15 19.39 -12.21
CA ASP A 25 -11.40 20.11 -12.38
C ASP A 25 -12.57 19.26 -11.83
N PRO A 26 -13.52 19.85 -11.06
CA PRO A 26 -14.66 19.11 -10.52
C PRO A 26 -15.54 18.44 -11.60
N GLU A 27 -15.59 18.99 -12.82
CA GLU A 27 -16.31 18.41 -13.95
C GLU A 27 -15.53 17.28 -14.64
N HIS A 28 -14.24 17.09 -14.29
CA HIS A 28 -13.43 16.04 -14.87
C HIS A 28 -13.88 14.66 -14.36
N PRO A 29 -14.38 13.75 -15.21
CA PRO A 29 -15.12 12.57 -14.76
C PRO A 29 -14.25 11.44 -14.18
N LEU A 30 -12.94 11.39 -14.47
CA LEU A 30 -12.11 10.23 -14.13
C LEU A 30 -11.20 10.43 -12.93
N THR A 31 -10.54 11.58 -12.79
CA THR A 31 -9.46 11.78 -11.81
C THR A 31 -9.85 11.41 -10.39
N ALA A 32 -11.00 11.88 -9.92
CA ALA A 32 -11.49 11.56 -8.58
C ALA A 32 -11.83 10.08 -8.44
N ARG A 33 -12.52 9.47 -9.42
CA ARG A 33 -12.86 8.04 -9.43
C ARG A 33 -11.62 7.15 -9.41
N VAL A 34 -10.62 7.46 -10.24
CA VAL A 34 -9.35 6.74 -10.30
C VAL A 34 -8.58 6.85 -8.97
N ALA A 35 -8.50 8.06 -8.40
CA ALA A 35 -7.84 8.29 -7.12
C ALA A 35 -8.52 7.53 -5.98
N VAL A 36 -9.85 7.66 -5.86
CA VAL A 36 -10.66 6.96 -4.85
C VAL A 36 -10.51 5.45 -4.99
N ASN A 37 -10.60 4.90 -6.19
CA ASN A 37 -10.42 3.46 -6.40
C ASN A 37 -9.04 2.98 -5.98
N ARG A 38 -8.00 3.79 -6.19
CA ARG A 38 -6.65 3.47 -5.74
C ARG A 38 -6.52 3.47 -4.22
N PHE A 39 -7.11 4.44 -3.52
CA PHE A 39 -7.16 4.44 -2.06
C PHE A 39 -7.98 3.28 -1.51
N TRP A 40 -9.11 2.99 -2.14
CA TRP A 40 -9.95 1.84 -1.84
C TRP A 40 -9.15 0.55 -1.96
N GLN A 41 -8.47 0.33 -3.09
CA GLN A 41 -7.61 -0.84 -3.31
C GLN A 41 -6.49 -0.96 -2.26
N LEU A 42 -5.89 0.15 -1.84
CA LEU A 42 -4.85 0.14 -0.81
C LEU A 42 -5.37 -0.33 0.55
N ILE A 43 -6.63 -0.04 0.87
CA ILE A 43 -7.27 -0.39 2.15
C ILE A 43 -7.89 -1.79 2.09
N PHE A 44 -8.71 -2.04 1.06
CA PHE A 44 -9.51 -3.26 0.93
C PHE A 44 -8.85 -4.38 0.10
N GLY A 45 -7.69 -4.14 -0.51
CA GLY A 45 -6.95 -5.14 -1.30
C GLY A 45 -7.26 -5.08 -2.79
N GLU A 46 -8.55 -5.11 -3.13
CA GLU A 46 -9.07 -4.96 -4.49
C GLU A 46 -9.79 -3.62 -4.68
N GLY A 47 -9.73 -3.09 -5.91
CA GLY A 47 -10.46 -1.89 -6.29
C GLY A 47 -11.97 -2.17 -6.49
N LEU A 48 -12.79 -1.13 -6.37
CA LEU A 48 -14.17 -1.14 -6.87
C LEU A 48 -14.19 -1.39 -8.39
N VAL A 49 -13.24 -0.77 -9.09
CA VAL A 49 -12.81 -1.17 -10.44
C VAL A 49 -11.56 -2.04 -10.30
N ARG A 50 -11.68 -3.33 -10.62
CA ARG A 50 -10.60 -4.33 -10.43
C ARG A 50 -9.49 -4.26 -11.48
N THR A 51 -9.69 -3.46 -12.53
CA THR A 51 -8.67 -3.08 -13.53
C THR A 51 -8.21 -1.65 -13.29
N PRO A 52 -7.41 -1.35 -12.24
CA PRO A 52 -7.04 0.02 -11.92
C PRO A 52 -6.19 0.72 -13.01
N GLU A 53 -5.71 -0.06 -13.99
CA GLU A 53 -4.91 0.37 -15.14
C GLU A 53 -5.78 0.92 -16.27
N ASP A 54 -7.07 0.55 -16.32
CA ASP A 54 -8.00 0.96 -17.37
C ASP A 54 -9.38 1.24 -16.77
N PHE A 55 -9.75 2.53 -16.79
CA PHE A 55 -11.06 3.05 -16.40
C PHE A 55 -11.96 3.35 -17.60
N GLY A 56 -11.50 3.01 -18.80
CA GLY A 56 -12.21 3.14 -20.06
C GLY A 56 -12.90 1.84 -20.47
N THR A 57 -13.12 1.68 -21.77
CA THR A 57 -13.96 0.61 -22.33
C THR A 57 -13.32 -0.78 -22.29
N GLN A 58 -12.00 -0.87 -22.12
CA GLN A 58 -11.28 -2.16 -21.98
C GLN A 58 -11.12 -2.56 -20.52
N GLY A 59 -11.51 -1.70 -19.58
CA GLY A 59 -11.57 -1.99 -18.16
C GLY A 59 -12.83 -2.75 -17.75
N GLN A 60 -12.81 -3.29 -16.54
CA GLN A 60 -14.00 -3.85 -15.91
C GLN A 60 -14.90 -2.74 -15.35
N PRO A 61 -16.23 -2.89 -15.40
CA PRO A 61 -17.12 -1.95 -14.74
C PRO A 61 -16.92 -2.00 -13.21
N PRO A 62 -17.20 -0.89 -12.50
CA PRO A 62 -17.15 -0.89 -11.05
C PRO A 62 -18.18 -1.86 -10.45
N THR A 63 -17.79 -2.61 -9.43
CA THR A 63 -18.73 -3.49 -8.70
C THR A 63 -19.82 -2.70 -7.98
N HIS A 64 -19.48 -1.51 -7.48
CA HIS A 64 -20.39 -0.61 -6.77
C HIS A 64 -20.32 0.81 -7.37
N PRO A 65 -20.97 1.08 -8.52
CA PRO A 65 -20.86 2.37 -9.22
C PRO A 65 -21.32 3.55 -8.36
N LYS A 66 -22.47 3.41 -7.68
CA LYS A 66 -23.01 4.47 -6.81
C LYS A 66 -22.08 4.82 -5.64
N LEU A 67 -21.40 3.81 -5.07
CA LEU A 67 -20.43 4.03 -4.00
C LEU A 67 -19.19 4.76 -4.53
N LEU A 68 -18.68 4.35 -5.70
CA LEU A 68 -17.55 5.01 -6.34
C LEU A 68 -17.87 6.48 -6.64
N ASP A 69 -19.05 6.76 -7.20
CA ASP A 69 -19.50 8.12 -7.50
C ASP A 69 -19.65 8.97 -6.23
N TYR A 70 -20.26 8.41 -5.19
CA TYR A 70 -20.41 9.08 -3.89
C TYR A 70 -19.06 9.45 -3.27
N LEU A 71 -18.11 8.50 -3.22
CA LEU A 71 -16.79 8.74 -2.67
C LEU A 71 -15.99 9.74 -3.53
N ALA A 72 -16.09 9.65 -4.85
CA ALA A 72 -15.43 10.58 -5.77
C ALA A 72 -15.95 12.02 -5.62
N ALA A 73 -17.27 12.19 -5.57
CA ALA A 73 -17.89 13.50 -5.37
C ALA A 73 -17.52 14.09 -4.00
N THR A 74 -17.59 13.29 -2.93
CA THR A 74 -17.21 13.72 -1.58
C THR A 74 -15.73 14.09 -1.50
N PHE A 75 -14.86 13.34 -2.18
CA PHE A 75 -13.43 13.63 -2.22
C PHE A 75 -13.15 14.99 -2.87
N VAL A 76 -13.78 15.30 -4.01
CA VAL A 76 -13.67 16.62 -4.66
C VAL A 76 -14.25 17.73 -3.78
N GLN A 77 -15.46 17.55 -3.24
CA GLN A 77 -16.13 18.54 -2.37
C GLN A 77 -15.33 18.84 -1.09
N SER A 78 -14.57 17.87 -0.58
CA SER A 78 -13.69 18.07 0.58
C SER A 78 -12.43 18.89 0.27
N GLY A 79 -12.21 19.31 -0.99
CA GLY A 79 -10.95 19.92 -1.42
C GLY A 79 -9.81 18.91 -1.53
N TRP A 80 -10.13 17.67 -1.94
CA TRP A 80 -9.16 16.58 -2.09
C TRP A 80 -8.48 16.15 -0.76
N ASP A 81 -9.22 16.18 0.36
CA ASP A 81 -8.71 15.75 1.66
C ASP A 81 -8.57 14.22 1.75
N ILE A 82 -7.33 13.76 1.58
CA ILE A 82 -6.97 12.34 1.64
C ILE A 82 -7.26 11.75 3.03
N LYS A 83 -7.03 12.49 4.12
CA LYS A 83 -7.25 11.97 5.47
C LYS A 83 -8.73 11.77 5.75
N ARG A 84 -9.57 12.68 5.27
CA ARG A 84 -11.03 12.53 5.36
C ARG A 84 -11.52 11.31 4.58
N LEU A 85 -11.07 11.14 3.34
CA LEU A 85 -11.42 9.97 2.52
C LEU A 85 -11.00 8.66 3.19
N VAL A 86 -9.74 8.59 3.68
CA VAL A 86 -9.25 7.39 4.37
C VAL A 86 -10.04 7.13 5.64
N ARG A 87 -10.37 8.16 6.44
CA ARG A 87 -11.21 8.04 7.63
C ARG A 87 -12.58 7.45 7.29
N GLU A 88 -13.23 7.95 6.25
CA GLU A 88 -14.54 7.44 5.80
C GLU A 88 -14.47 5.96 5.42
N MET A 89 -13.43 5.55 4.69
CA MET A 89 -13.21 4.15 4.33
C MET A 89 -12.96 3.25 5.56
N VAL A 90 -12.03 3.61 6.46
CA VAL A 90 -11.67 2.76 7.61
C VAL A 90 -12.69 2.78 8.75
N THR A 91 -13.62 3.74 8.75
CA THR A 91 -14.75 3.79 9.70
C THR A 91 -16.04 3.24 9.12
N SER A 92 -16.02 2.68 7.91
CA SER A 92 -17.17 2.04 7.29
C SER A 92 -17.53 0.69 7.95
N ALA A 93 -18.78 0.27 7.80
CA ALA A 93 -19.20 -1.07 8.20
C ALA A 93 -18.43 -2.15 7.44
N THR A 94 -18.15 -1.92 6.14
CA THR A 94 -17.36 -2.82 5.28
C THR A 94 -15.97 -3.07 5.85
N TYR A 95 -15.25 -2.03 6.30
CA TYR A 95 -13.91 -2.19 6.88
C TYR A 95 -13.92 -2.96 8.19
N ARG A 96 -15.00 -2.81 8.98
CA ARG A 96 -15.16 -3.49 10.28
C ARG A 96 -15.70 -4.91 10.18
N GLN A 97 -15.97 -5.43 8.98
CA GLN A 97 -16.45 -6.80 8.83
C GLN A 97 -15.41 -7.80 9.36
N SER A 98 -15.90 -8.94 9.84
CA SER A 98 -15.04 -10.04 10.25
C SER A 98 -14.28 -10.60 9.05
N GLY A 99 -13.03 -11.02 9.29
CA GLY A 99 -12.25 -11.81 8.35
C GLY A 99 -12.47 -13.32 8.50
N MET A 100 -13.44 -13.76 9.30
CA MET A 100 -13.87 -15.16 9.34
C MET A 100 -14.57 -15.53 8.04
N VAL A 101 -14.21 -16.67 7.47
CA VAL A 101 -14.72 -17.12 6.18
C VAL A 101 -15.92 -18.03 6.41
N ASP A 102 -17.11 -17.52 6.11
CA ASP A 102 -18.34 -18.33 6.07
C ASP A 102 -18.36 -19.14 4.75
N PRO A 103 -18.44 -20.49 4.81
CA PRO A 103 -18.52 -21.33 3.62
C PRO A 103 -19.68 -20.97 2.67
N GLN A 104 -20.81 -20.50 3.18
CA GLN A 104 -21.95 -20.12 2.34
C GLN A 104 -21.63 -18.86 1.51
N LEU A 105 -21.00 -17.86 2.13
CA LEU A 105 -20.56 -16.65 1.43
C LEU A 105 -19.51 -16.96 0.35
N VAL A 106 -18.62 -17.93 0.59
CA VAL A 106 -17.65 -18.38 -0.42
C VAL A 106 -18.35 -18.99 -1.62
N GLN A 107 -19.43 -19.76 -1.44
CA GLN A 107 -20.15 -20.37 -2.55
C GLN A 107 -20.87 -19.32 -3.41
N ILE A 108 -21.45 -18.29 -2.78
CA ILE A 108 -22.19 -17.23 -3.47
C ILE A 108 -21.25 -16.26 -4.19
N ASP A 109 -20.17 -15.84 -3.50
CA ASP A 109 -19.21 -14.86 -4.01
C ASP A 109 -17.77 -15.28 -3.65
N PRO A 110 -17.19 -16.25 -4.40
CA PRO A 110 -15.85 -16.76 -4.14
C PRO A 110 -14.78 -15.67 -4.14
N GLU A 111 -14.95 -14.68 -5.02
CA GLU A 111 -14.03 -13.58 -5.24
C GLU A 111 -14.26 -12.36 -4.31
N ASN A 112 -15.22 -12.44 -3.38
CA ASN A 112 -15.59 -11.34 -2.47
C ASN A 112 -15.85 -10.00 -3.20
N ARG A 113 -16.49 -10.03 -4.37
CA ARG A 113 -16.89 -8.84 -5.15
C ARG A 113 -17.91 -7.97 -4.43
N LEU A 114 -18.78 -8.57 -3.64
CA LEU A 114 -19.84 -7.94 -2.86
C LEU A 114 -19.37 -7.44 -1.50
N LEU A 115 -18.09 -7.67 -1.16
CA LEU A 115 -17.48 -7.20 0.09
C LEU A 115 -18.27 -7.71 1.31
N GLY A 116 -18.55 -9.02 1.33
CA GLY A 116 -19.28 -9.69 2.41
C GLY A 116 -18.39 -10.08 3.59
N ARG A 117 -17.07 -10.02 3.42
CA ARG A 117 -16.08 -10.27 4.47
C ARG A 117 -14.86 -9.37 4.32
N SER A 118 -14.13 -9.18 5.42
CA SER A 118 -12.79 -8.57 5.37
C SER A 118 -11.80 -9.54 4.74
N GLU A 119 -10.98 -9.04 3.81
CA GLU A 119 -9.96 -9.84 3.13
C GLU A 119 -8.68 -9.93 3.98
N ARG A 120 -8.25 -11.15 4.31
CA ARG A 120 -6.95 -11.40 4.95
C ARG A 120 -5.88 -11.41 3.86
N ARG A 121 -4.95 -10.46 3.94
CA ARG A 121 -3.91 -10.29 2.92
C ARG A 121 -2.58 -9.96 3.56
N GLN A 122 -1.51 -10.47 2.95
CA GLN A 122 -0.16 -10.14 3.34
C GLN A 122 0.11 -8.65 3.12
N LEU A 123 0.89 -8.07 4.03
CA LEU A 123 1.38 -6.71 3.91
C LEU A 123 2.41 -6.60 2.78
N PRO A 124 2.43 -5.50 2.01
CA PRO A 124 3.52 -5.21 1.08
C PRO A 124 4.88 -5.24 1.78
N ALA A 125 5.95 -5.58 1.05
CA ALA A 125 7.31 -5.66 1.58
C ALA A 125 7.70 -4.52 2.54
N GLU A 126 7.46 -3.27 2.13
CA GLU A 126 7.80 -2.08 2.94
C GLU A 126 7.05 -2.06 4.27
N MET A 127 5.76 -2.41 4.25
CA MET A 127 4.91 -2.46 5.44
C MET A 127 5.25 -3.65 6.32
N LEU A 128 5.57 -4.80 5.73
CA LEU A 128 5.93 -6.02 6.46
C LEU A 128 7.23 -5.82 7.24
N ARG A 129 8.25 -5.25 6.59
CA ARG A 129 9.51 -4.86 7.24
C ARG A 129 9.28 -3.82 8.33
N ASP A 130 8.56 -2.73 8.03
CA ASP A 130 8.30 -1.67 9.03
C ASP A 130 7.49 -2.20 10.22
N ALA A 131 6.55 -3.13 10.00
CA ALA A 131 5.79 -3.78 11.05
C ALA A 131 6.68 -4.65 11.95
N ALA A 132 7.56 -5.47 11.37
CA ALA A 132 8.51 -6.28 12.13
C ALA A 132 9.40 -5.38 13.02
N LEU A 133 9.98 -4.33 12.44
CA LEU A 133 10.80 -3.37 13.20
C LEU A 133 10.01 -2.66 14.30
N LYS A 134 8.75 -2.29 14.03
CA LYS A 134 7.90 -1.61 15.01
C LYS A 134 7.61 -2.52 16.20
N VAL A 135 7.22 -3.75 15.94
CA VAL A 135 6.93 -4.76 16.98
C VAL A 135 8.20 -5.06 17.79
N GLY A 136 9.35 -5.20 17.13
CA GLY A 136 10.64 -5.35 17.79
C GLY A 136 11.14 -4.10 18.54
N GLY A 137 10.46 -2.95 18.45
CA GLY A 137 10.91 -1.70 19.09
C GLY A 137 12.14 -1.07 18.45
N LEU A 138 12.47 -1.45 17.22
CA LEU A 138 13.64 -1.00 16.46
C LEU A 138 13.32 0.14 15.49
N LEU A 139 12.04 0.31 15.10
CA LEU A 139 11.65 1.23 14.03
C LEU A 139 11.99 2.69 14.37
N ILE A 140 12.72 3.34 13.45
CA ILE A 140 13.06 4.76 13.56
C ILE A 140 12.15 5.58 12.64
N GLU A 141 11.29 6.40 13.25
CA GLU A 141 10.27 7.20 12.55
C GLU A 141 10.74 8.57 12.07
N ARG A 142 12.05 8.87 12.17
CA ARG A 142 12.64 10.14 11.69
C ARG A 142 12.21 10.40 10.24
N ARG A 143 11.67 11.59 9.97
CA ARG A 143 11.23 12.03 8.64
C ARG A 143 12.32 12.81 7.91
N GLY A 144 12.43 12.59 6.60
CA GLY A 144 13.38 13.31 5.74
C GLY A 144 14.84 12.81 5.84
N GLY A 145 15.78 13.58 5.31
CA GLY A 145 17.21 13.24 5.31
C GLY A 145 17.63 12.29 4.18
N PRO A 146 18.93 11.95 4.11
CA PRO A 146 19.47 11.09 3.06
C PRO A 146 18.94 9.65 3.15
N PRO A 147 18.96 8.91 2.03
CA PRO A 147 18.55 7.51 2.01
C PRO A 147 19.51 6.66 2.85
N VAL A 148 18.96 5.69 3.57
CA VAL A 148 19.74 4.77 4.42
C VAL A 148 19.85 3.37 3.86
N LYS A 149 20.88 2.64 4.25
CA LYS A 149 21.29 1.38 3.64
C LYS A 149 21.14 0.24 4.67
N PRO A 150 19.98 -0.44 4.72
CA PRO A 150 19.76 -1.57 5.62
C PRO A 150 20.57 -2.80 5.21
N TYR A 151 20.48 -3.89 5.99
CA TYR A 151 21.19 -5.16 5.77
C TYR A 151 21.24 -5.62 4.31
N GLU A 152 20.08 -5.64 3.65
CA GLU A 152 19.88 -6.23 2.32
C GLU A 152 20.71 -5.60 1.19
N VAL A 153 21.16 -4.35 1.33
CA VAL A 153 21.93 -3.70 0.27
C VAL A 153 23.31 -4.34 0.08
N ALA A 154 23.85 -4.98 1.12
CA ALA A 154 25.15 -5.62 1.13
C ALA A 154 25.16 -6.98 0.42
N VAL A 155 23.99 -7.62 0.29
CA VAL A 155 23.82 -8.92 -0.37
C VAL A 155 23.11 -8.81 -1.73
N SER A 156 22.85 -7.58 -2.19
CA SER A 156 22.26 -7.33 -3.52
C SER A 156 23.22 -7.71 -4.66
N PHE A 157 22.70 -7.87 -5.88
CA PHE A 157 23.52 -8.17 -7.07
C PHE A 157 24.63 -7.13 -7.34
N LYS A 158 24.45 -5.89 -6.88
CA LYS A 158 25.48 -4.85 -6.92
C LYS A 158 25.67 -4.27 -5.53
N PRO A 159 26.38 -5.00 -4.64
CA PRO A 159 26.49 -4.69 -3.22
C PRO A 159 26.87 -3.24 -2.94
N VAL A 160 26.30 -2.69 -1.88
CA VAL A 160 26.71 -1.40 -1.32
C VAL A 160 26.95 -1.60 0.16
N LYS A 161 27.97 -0.93 0.72
CA LYS A 161 28.23 -0.96 2.17
C LYS A 161 26.96 -0.53 2.91
N ARG A 162 26.48 -1.36 3.83
CA ARG A 162 25.34 -1.03 4.70
C ARG A 162 25.71 0.09 5.68
N ASP A 163 24.71 0.81 6.15
CA ASP A 163 24.89 1.78 7.22
C ASP A 163 24.95 1.07 8.58
N GLU A 164 25.32 1.79 9.64
CA GLU A 164 25.38 1.30 11.01
C GLU A 164 24.36 2.04 11.90
N GLY A 165 24.04 1.47 13.06
CA GLY A 165 23.12 2.06 14.03
C GLY A 165 21.74 2.36 13.45
N GLU A 166 21.30 3.61 13.58
CA GLU A 166 19.96 4.04 13.14
C GLU A 166 19.68 3.79 11.65
N GLY A 167 20.71 3.80 10.80
CA GLY A 167 20.58 3.60 9.35
C GLY A 167 19.97 2.24 8.99
N LEU A 168 20.09 1.24 9.87
CA LEU A 168 19.56 -0.10 9.64
C LEU A 168 18.03 -0.18 9.83
N TYR A 169 17.46 0.69 10.66
CA TYR A 169 16.09 0.54 11.19
C TYR A 169 15.13 1.68 10.82
N ARG A 170 15.53 2.59 9.93
CA ARG A 170 14.57 3.61 9.43
C ARG A 170 13.46 2.96 8.62
N ARG A 171 12.32 3.68 8.57
CA ARG A 171 11.17 3.33 7.72
C ARG A 171 11.60 3.02 6.29
N SER A 172 10.97 1.99 5.71
CA SER A 172 11.26 1.48 4.37
C SER A 172 11.10 2.52 3.26
N VAL A 173 10.32 3.59 3.49
CA VAL A 173 10.21 4.71 2.55
C VAL A 173 11.53 5.51 2.39
N TYR A 174 12.43 5.45 3.38
CA TYR A 174 13.72 6.15 3.38
C TYR A 174 14.91 5.23 3.04
N THR A 175 14.66 3.97 2.68
CA THR A 175 15.75 3.06 2.32
C THR A 175 16.26 3.32 0.91
N TYR A 176 17.56 3.15 0.74
CA TYR A 176 18.27 3.23 -0.53
C TYR A 176 17.68 2.23 -1.54
N TRP A 177 17.45 2.70 -2.77
CA TRP A 177 16.92 1.90 -3.85
C TRP A 177 17.80 1.98 -5.10
N LYS A 178 18.32 0.84 -5.56
CA LYS A 178 19.12 0.72 -6.77
C LYS A 178 18.38 -0.10 -7.82
N ARG A 179 17.91 0.55 -8.89
CA ARG A 179 17.09 -0.11 -9.94
C ARG A 179 17.76 -1.33 -10.59
N THR A 180 19.09 -1.31 -10.69
CA THR A 180 19.89 -2.39 -11.31
C THR A 180 20.37 -3.46 -10.33
N GLY A 181 20.05 -3.32 -9.04
CA GLY A 181 20.42 -4.25 -7.98
C GLY A 181 19.58 -3.98 -6.74
N PRO A 182 18.25 -4.20 -6.79
CA PRO A 182 17.37 -3.97 -5.66
C PRO A 182 17.69 -4.94 -4.51
N ALA A 183 17.23 -4.59 -3.30
CA ALA A 183 17.34 -5.43 -2.11
C ALA A 183 16.66 -6.80 -2.35
N PRO A 184 17.36 -7.94 -2.18
CA PRO A 184 16.82 -9.27 -2.45
C PRO A 184 15.55 -9.60 -1.67
N ALA A 185 15.52 -9.38 -0.35
CA ALA A 185 14.31 -9.64 0.45
C ALA A 185 13.11 -8.79 0.00
N MET A 186 13.34 -7.53 -0.39
CA MET A 186 12.27 -6.69 -0.92
C MET A 186 11.69 -7.26 -2.22
N MET A 187 12.54 -7.80 -3.11
CA MET A 187 12.08 -8.46 -4.35
C MET A 187 11.35 -9.77 -4.07
N ALA A 188 11.84 -10.58 -3.14
CA ALA A 188 11.17 -11.81 -2.75
C ALA A 188 9.76 -11.53 -2.19
N LEU A 189 9.58 -10.42 -1.46
CA LEU A 189 8.32 -9.95 -0.88
C LEU A 189 7.48 -9.08 -1.84
N ASP A 190 7.63 -9.26 -3.15
CA ASP A 190 6.85 -8.60 -4.21
C ASP A 190 6.96 -7.07 -4.28
N ALA A 191 8.05 -6.47 -3.78
CA ALA A 191 8.28 -5.04 -3.99
C ALA A 191 8.50 -4.74 -5.48
N SER A 192 8.00 -3.59 -5.94
CA SER A 192 8.24 -3.15 -7.32
C SER A 192 9.71 -2.80 -7.52
N LYS A 193 10.35 -3.35 -8.56
CA LYS A 193 11.72 -3.02 -8.98
C LYS A 193 11.93 -1.54 -9.34
N ARG A 194 10.84 -0.81 -9.64
CA ARG A 194 10.82 0.61 -10.05
C ARG A 194 11.58 0.88 -11.36
N ASP A 195 11.68 -0.12 -12.22
CA ASP A 195 12.17 -0.02 -13.60
C ASP A 195 11.04 0.24 -14.60
N VAL A 196 9.83 -0.22 -14.29
CA VAL A 196 8.59 0.08 -15.03
C VAL A 196 7.49 0.59 -14.10
N CYS A 197 6.55 1.37 -14.64
CA CYS A 197 5.36 1.78 -13.90
C CYS A 197 4.50 0.55 -13.59
N ARG A 198 4.09 0.40 -12.32
CA ARG A 198 3.14 -0.64 -11.91
C ARG A 198 2.01 0.00 -11.12
N VAL A 199 0.78 -0.18 -11.61
CA VAL A 199 -0.42 0.30 -10.93
C VAL A 199 -0.86 -0.73 -9.89
N ARG A 200 -0.90 -2.02 -10.25
CA ARG A 200 -1.10 -3.14 -9.32
C ARG A 200 0.22 -3.85 -9.03
N ARG A 201 0.46 -4.16 -7.75
CA ARG A 201 1.58 -5.05 -7.36
C ARG A 201 1.05 -6.48 -7.25
N PRO A 202 1.80 -7.49 -7.74
CA PRO A 202 1.46 -8.87 -7.47
C PRO A 202 1.51 -9.12 -5.96
N ARG A 203 0.71 -10.09 -5.51
CA ARG A 203 0.75 -10.60 -4.14
C ARG A 203 0.86 -12.10 -4.25
N THR A 204 2.00 -12.64 -3.85
CA THR A 204 2.26 -14.07 -3.88
C THR A 204 2.47 -14.56 -2.45
N GLN A 205 2.15 -15.83 -2.20
CA GLN A 205 2.46 -16.51 -0.95
C GLN A 205 3.36 -17.71 -1.29
N SER A 206 4.61 -17.43 -1.60
CA SER A 206 5.57 -18.47 -1.98
C SER A 206 6.33 -18.98 -0.75
N PRO A 207 6.79 -20.24 -0.76
CA PRO A 207 7.69 -20.75 0.28
C PRO A 207 8.95 -19.91 0.47
N LEU A 208 9.44 -19.28 -0.61
CA LEU A 208 10.60 -18.38 -0.56
C LEU A 208 10.35 -17.18 0.36
N GLN A 209 9.14 -16.60 0.36
CA GLN A 209 8.81 -15.50 1.25
C GLN A 209 8.82 -15.93 2.72
N ALA A 210 8.31 -17.12 3.02
CA ALA A 210 8.39 -17.67 4.37
C ALA A 210 9.84 -17.87 4.82
N LEU A 211 10.71 -18.35 3.93
CA LEU A 211 12.14 -18.48 4.20
C LEU A 211 12.82 -17.13 4.43
N VAL A 212 12.46 -16.08 3.69
CA VAL A 212 12.96 -14.72 3.94
C VAL A 212 12.59 -14.27 5.36
N LEU A 213 11.32 -14.43 5.77
CA LEU A 213 10.89 -14.03 7.11
C LEU A 213 11.60 -14.81 8.23
N LEU A 214 11.97 -16.07 7.98
CA LEU A 214 12.66 -16.91 8.95
C LEU A 214 14.17 -16.64 9.06
N ASN A 215 14.81 -16.23 7.96
CA ASN A 215 16.28 -16.20 7.86
C ASN A 215 16.90 -14.82 7.66
N ASP A 216 16.14 -13.83 7.16
CA ASP A 216 16.68 -12.50 6.92
C ASP A 216 17.10 -11.85 8.27
N PRO A 217 18.34 -11.33 8.36
CA PRO A 217 18.87 -10.79 9.61
C PRO A 217 17.99 -9.73 10.25
N GLN A 218 17.30 -8.91 9.45
CA GLN A 218 16.44 -7.85 9.95
C GLN A 218 15.17 -8.40 10.62
N PHE A 219 14.60 -9.49 10.09
CA PHE A 219 13.43 -10.14 10.68
C PHE A 219 13.81 -10.97 11.91
N VAL A 220 14.93 -11.70 11.86
CA VAL A 220 15.47 -12.45 13.00
C VAL A 220 15.80 -11.50 14.16
N GLU A 221 16.45 -10.37 13.86
CA GLU A 221 16.78 -9.36 14.88
C GLU A 221 15.53 -8.72 15.48
N ALA A 222 14.52 -8.40 14.67
CA ALA A 222 13.25 -7.88 15.15
C ALA A 222 12.52 -8.90 16.06
N GLY A 223 12.53 -10.18 15.70
CA GLY A 223 11.98 -11.26 16.52
C GLY A 223 12.71 -11.39 17.86
N ARG A 224 14.05 -11.38 17.86
CA ARG A 224 14.85 -11.39 19.09
C ARG A 224 14.52 -10.21 19.99
N LYS A 225 14.44 -9.00 19.42
CA LYS A 225 14.15 -7.77 20.18
C LYS A 225 12.73 -7.73 20.73
N LEU A 226 11.77 -8.30 20.01
CA LEU A 226 10.44 -8.54 20.55
C LEU A 226 10.51 -9.47 21.78
N SER A 227 11.22 -10.59 21.70
CA SER A 227 11.36 -11.52 22.83
C SER A 227 12.04 -10.86 24.03
N GLU A 228 13.12 -10.09 23.82
CA GLU A 228 13.79 -9.34 24.89
C GLU A 228 12.82 -8.36 25.59
N ARG A 229 12.00 -7.64 24.82
CA ARG A 229 10.99 -6.73 25.37
C ARG A 229 9.92 -7.48 26.15
N LEU A 230 9.39 -8.57 25.60
CA LEU A 230 8.37 -9.38 26.29
C LEU A 230 8.91 -9.97 27.60
N LEU A 231 10.18 -10.37 27.66
CA LEU A 231 10.79 -10.86 28.91
C LEU A 231 11.02 -9.74 29.94
N ALA A 232 11.35 -8.52 29.48
CA ALA A 232 11.52 -7.37 30.35
C ALA A 232 10.18 -6.83 30.88
N ASP A 233 9.17 -6.76 30.02
CA ASP A 233 7.83 -6.25 30.34
C ASP A 233 6.96 -7.31 31.06
N GLY A 234 7.18 -8.59 30.75
CA GLY A 234 6.38 -9.74 31.18
C GLY A 234 6.62 -10.24 32.61
N GLY A 235 7.35 -9.49 33.45
CA GLY A 235 7.50 -9.80 34.87
C GLY A 235 6.22 -9.60 35.71
N SER A 236 5.12 -9.14 35.12
CA SER A 236 3.89 -8.77 35.84
C SER A 236 2.59 -9.46 35.37
N ASP A 237 2.59 -10.17 34.25
CA ASP A 237 1.42 -10.96 33.83
C ASP A 237 1.53 -12.37 34.41
N GLN A 238 0.95 -12.55 35.61
CA GLN A 238 0.53 -13.88 36.03
C GLN A 238 -0.53 -14.37 35.05
N VAL A 239 -0.19 -15.40 34.29
CA VAL A 239 -1.17 -16.20 33.55
C VAL A 239 -2.12 -16.81 34.58
N VAL A 240 -3.32 -16.24 34.69
CA VAL A 240 -4.48 -16.81 35.40
C VAL A 240 -5.18 -17.80 34.49
#